data_AF-A0AAW2P304-F1
#
_entry.id   AF-A0AAW2P304-F1
#
_cell.length_a   1.000
_cell.length_b   1.000
_cell.length_c   1.000
_cell.angle_alpha   90.00
_cell.angle_beta   90.00
_cell.angle_gamma   90.00
#
_symmetry.space_group_name_H-M   'P 1'
#
loop_
_entity.id
_entity.type
_entity.pdbx_description
1 polymer ?
#
loop_
_entity_poly.entity_id
_entity_poly.type
_entity_poly.pdbx_seq_one_letter_code
_entity_poly.pdbx_strand_id
1 'polypeptide(L)'
;MPSNLRPRMREMAEERKIEFEALPRGDTGEGYVEAIPFQVLSWNPRALYFPNFATAEQCQSIIKMAKVHLKPSSLALRKGETAENTQGIRTSSGMFISATEDKTGILDQIESKIAKVTMLPKTHGEAFNVLRYEIGQRYHSHYDAFNPAEYGPQKSQRVASFLLYLSDVEEGGETMFPFENGQNMDANYDFRKCVGLKVRPHRGDGLLFYSLFPNGTIDPTSLHGSCPVIKGEKWVATKWIRDQEQDDEY
;
A
#
# COMPACT_ATOMS: atom_id res chain seq x y z
N MET A 1 -44.80 -35.22 18.84
CA MET A 1 -43.75 -34.89 19.82
C MET A 1 -42.77 -33.92 19.15
N PRO A 2 -42.86 -32.61 19.39
CA PRO A 2 -41.90 -31.65 18.84
C PRO A 2 -40.62 -31.69 19.68
N SER A 3 -39.49 -31.95 19.04
CA SER A 3 -38.17 -31.95 19.66
C SER A 3 -37.67 -30.51 19.83
N ASN A 4 -37.67 -30.02 21.07
CA ASN A 4 -37.01 -28.76 21.46
C ASN A 4 -35.49 -28.90 21.32
N LEU A 5 -34.93 -28.40 20.22
CA LEU A 5 -33.49 -28.11 20.11
C LEU A 5 -33.25 -26.68 20.59
N ARG A 6 -32.69 -26.54 21.79
CA ARG A 6 -32.18 -25.26 22.30
C ARG A 6 -30.97 -24.82 21.45
N PRO A 7 -30.84 -23.54 21.09
CA PRO A 7 -29.61 -23.05 20.47
C PRO A 7 -28.48 -23.07 21.51
N ARG A 8 -27.36 -23.70 21.15
CA ARG A 8 -26.10 -23.67 21.91
C ARG A 8 -25.57 -22.23 21.85
N MET A 9 -25.56 -21.53 22.98
CA MET A 9 -24.92 -20.22 23.11
C MET A 9 -23.46 -20.34 22.64
N ARG A 10 -23.08 -19.54 21.64
CA ARG A 10 -21.67 -19.27 21.34
C ARG A 10 -21.10 -18.51 22.52
N GLU A 11 -20.18 -19.13 23.26
CA GLU A 11 -19.31 -18.41 24.19
C GLU A 11 -18.56 -17.35 23.39
N MET A 12 -18.79 -16.09 23.73
CA MET A 12 -17.91 -14.99 23.32
C MET A 12 -16.57 -15.24 24.02
N ALA A 13 -15.53 -15.52 23.25
CA ALA A 13 -14.18 -15.58 23.78
C ALA A 13 -13.83 -14.18 24.31
N GLU A 14 -13.74 -14.04 25.63
CA GLU A 14 -13.16 -12.86 26.27
C GLU A 14 -11.74 -12.66 25.71
N GLU A 15 -11.49 -11.50 25.11
CA GLU A 15 -10.16 -11.06 24.70
C GLU A 15 -9.26 -10.98 25.95
N ARG A 16 -8.45 -12.01 26.18
CA ARG A 16 -7.39 -11.95 27.18
C ARG A 16 -6.37 -10.91 26.71
N LYS A 17 -6.37 -9.74 27.33
CA LYS A 17 -5.24 -8.80 27.23
C LYS A 17 -4.02 -9.47 27.86
N ILE A 18 -3.11 -9.94 27.01
CA ILE A 18 -1.80 -10.39 27.46
C ILE A 18 -0.98 -9.12 27.72
N GLU A 19 -0.67 -8.85 28.98
CA GLU A 19 0.29 -7.81 29.35
C GLU A 19 1.70 -8.36 29.11
N PHE A 20 2.45 -7.69 28.24
CA PHE A 20 3.84 -8.01 27.96
C PHE A 20 4.75 -7.03 28.72
N GLU A 21 5.72 -7.54 29.47
CA GLU A 21 6.78 -6.70 30.05
C GLU A 21 7.76 -6.28 28.95
N ALA A 22 8.01 -4.98 28.81
CA ALA A 22 8.98 -4.47 27.85
C ALA A 22 10.42 -4.73 28.33
N LEU A 23 11.26 -5.24 27.42
CA LEU A 23 12.69 -5.43 27.69
C LEU A 23 13.45 -4.09 27.57
N PRO A 24 14.66 -3.98 28.16
CA PRO A 24 15.55 -2.85 27.89
C PRO A 24 15.81 -2.67 26.39
N ARG A 25 15.78 -1.42 25.92
CA ARG A 25 16.03 -1.07 24.52
C ARG A 25 17.50 -0.76 24.26
N GLY A 26 17.98 -1.06 23.05
CA GLY A 26 19.23 -0.48 22.54
C GLY A 26 19.06 0.98 22.10
N ASP A 27 20.14 1.62 21.67
CA ASP A 27 20.16 3.06 21.32
C ASP A 27 19.05 3.46 20.33
N THR A 28 18.84 2.61 19.31
CA THR A 28 17.86 2.82 18.23
C THR A 28 16.50 2.13 18.48
N GLY A 29 16.37 1.35 19.55
CA GLY A 29 15.16 0.58 19.85
C GLY A 29 14.11 1.37 20.64
N GLU A 30 12.94 0.78 20.85
CA GLU A 30 11.85 1.35 21.65
C GLU A 30 11.68 0.59 22.97
N GLY A 31 11.29 1.31 24.03
CA GLY A 31 11.15 0.75 25.39
C GLY A 31 9.74 0.26 25.73
N TYR A 32 8.91 0.01 24.72
CA TYR A 32 7.51 -0.38 24.88
C TYR A 32 7.14 -1.44 23.85
N VAL A 33 6.13 -2.26 24.18
CA VAL A 33 5.57 -3.25 23.25
C VAL A 33 4.40 -2.62 22.51
N GLU A 34 4.38 -2.78 21.19
CA GLU A 34 3.26 -2.36 20.33
C GLU A 34 2.72 -3.57 19.57
N ALA A 35 1.40 -3.67 19.49
CA ALA A 35 0.70 -4.69 18.70
C ALA A 35 -0.03 -4.02 17.54
N ILE A 36 0.32 -4.39 16.32
CA ILE A 36 -0.36 -3.94 15.10
C ILE A 36 -1.00 -5.18 14.45
N PRO A 37 -2.33 -5.30 14.43
CA PRO A 37 -3.01 -6.47 13.87
C PRO A 37 -2.80 -6.53 12.35
N PHE A 38 -2.61 -7.73 11.82
CA PHE A 38 -2.45 -7.95 10.38
C PHE A 38 -2.95 -9.34 9.95
N GLN A 39 -3.22 -9.48 8.66
CA GLN A 39 -3.52 -10.72 7.99
C GLN A 39 -2.56 -10.92 6.82
N VAL A 40 -1.98 -12.11 6.68
CA VAL A 40 -1.25 -12.47 5.46
C VAL A 40 -2.28 -12.79 4.37
N LEU A 41 -2.24 -12.05 3.27
CA LEU A 41 -3.10 -12.28 2.11
C LEU A 41 -2.47 -13.22 1.09
N SER A 42 -1.17 -13.10 0.85
CA SER A 42 -0.41 -14.01 -0.01
C SER A 42 1.07 -14.02 0.40
N TRP A 43 1.74 -15.10 0.02
CA TRP A 43 3.20 -15.23 0.08
C TRP A 43 3.88 -15.03 -1.27
N ASN A 44 3.11 -14.98 -2.36
CA ASN A 44 3.60 -14.85 -3.73
C ASN A 44 2.61 -13.97 -4.53
N PRO A 45 2.69 -12.63 -4.49
CA PRO A 45 3.72 -11.88 -3.79
C PRO A 45 3.45 -11.86 -2.28
N ARG A 46 4.47 -11.52 -1.48
CA ARG A 46 4.25 -11.26 -0.06
C ARG A 46 3.35 -10.03 0.09
N ALA A 47 2.12 -10.25 0.51
CA ALA A 47 1.10 -9.22 0.69
C ALA A 47 0.40 -9.38 2.04
N LEU A 48 0.31 -8.29 2.80
CA LEU A 48 -0.26 -8.25 4.15
C LEU A 48 -1.29 -7.12 4.26
N TYR A 49 -2.41 -7.43 4.88
CA TYR A 49 -3.50 -6.51 5.18
C TYR A 49 -3.44 -6.06 6.64
N PHE A 50 -3.66 -4.77 6.89
CA PHE A 50 -3.65 -4.15 8.21
C PHE A 50 -4.98 -3.43 8.45
N PRO A 51 -5.92 -4.01 9.21
CA PRO A 51 -7.19 -3.35 9.51
C PRO A 51 -7.00 -2.14 10.44
N ASN A 52 -7.71 -1.04 10.18
CA ASN A 52 -7.70 0.17 11.01
C ASN A 52 -6.27 0.71 11.29
N PHE A 53 -5.42 0.69 10.27
CA PHE A 53 -4.05 1.19 10.39
C PHE A 53 -3.96 2.71 10.63
N ALA A 54 -4.92 3.48 10.13
CA ALA A 54 -5.09 4.90 10.47
C ALA A 54 -6.53 5.17 10.87
N THR A 55 -6.75 6.19 11.71
CA THR A 55 -8.11 6.61 12.08
C THR A 55 -8.79 7.36 10.93
N ALA A 56 -10.12 7.43 10.97
CA ALA A 56 -10.88 8.18 9.96
C ALA A 56 -10.48 9.67 9.93
N GLU A 57 -10.15 10.26 11.08
CA GLU A 57 -9.69 11.65 11.21
C GLU A 57 -8.32 11.86 10.59
N GLN A 58 -7.40 10.89 10.76
CA GLN A 58 -6.09 10.91 10.11
C GLN A 58 -6.27 10.85 8.58
N CYS A 59 -7.07 9.92 8.08
CA CYS A 59 -7.38 9.81 6.65
C CYS A 59 -7.97 11.11 6.09
N GLN A 60 -8.93 11.71 6.78
CA GLN A 60 -9.58 12.94 6.35
C GLN A 60 -8.62 14.14 6.34
N SER A 61 -7.71 14.22 7.31
CA SER A 61 -6.67 15.25 7.37
C SER A 61 -5.71 15.15 6.19
N ILE A 62 -5.26 13.93 5.85
CA ILE A 62 -4.40 13.69 4.69
C ILE A 62 -5.10 14.09 3.38
N ILE A 63 -6.36 13.69 3.19
CA ILE A 63 -7.16 14.11 2.03
C ILE A 63 -7.25 15.64 1.95
N LYS A 64 -7.48 16.32 3.08
CA LYS A 64 -7.59 17.79 3.12
C LYS A 64 -6.28 18.47 2.71
N MET A 65 -5.14 17.98 3.19
CA MET A 65 -3.82 18.47 2.77
C MET A 65 -3.62 18.25 1.26
N ALA A 66 -3.92 17.06 0.78
CA ALA A 66 -3.68 16.69 -0.61
C ALA A 66 -4.52 17.49 -1.62
N LYS A 67 -5.79 17.78 -1.29
CA LYS A 67 -6.72 18.51 -2.15
C LYS A 67 -6.20 19.87 -2.64
N VAL A 68 -5.30 20.52 -1.89
CA VAL A 68 -4.77 21.85 -2.23
C VAL A 68 -3.82 21.81 -3.43
N HIS A 69 -3.12 20.68 -3.64
CA HIS A 69 -2.04 20.58 -4.62
C HIS A 69 -2.18 19.41 -5.60
N LEU A 70 -3.35 18.75 -5.65
CA LEU A 70 -3.63 17.68 -6.61
C LEU A 70 -3.47 18.15 -8.06
N LYS A 71 -2.73 17.37 -8.84
CA LYS A 71 -2.58 17.53 -10.29
C LYS A 71 -2.69 16.15 -10.98
N PRO A 72 -2.94 16.07 -12.30
CA PRO A 72 -2.88 14.80 -13.01
C PRO A 72 -1.57 14.05 -12.72
N SER A 73 -1.65 12.75 -12.42
CA SER A 73 -0.47 11.94 -12.06
C SER A 73 0.42 11.70 -13.27
N SER A 74 1.74 11.66 -13.04
CA SER A 74 2.75 11.26 -14.03
C SER A 74 3.21 9.81 -13.82
N LEU A 75 3.94 9.31 -14.83
CA LEU A 75 4.63 8.01 -14.81
C LEU A 75 6.14 8.23 -14.84
N ALA A 76 6.89 7.28 -14.28
CA ALA A 76 8.30 7.15 -14.58
C ALA A 76 8.43 6.57 -16.00
N LEU A 77 8.83 7.41 -16.95
CA LEU A 77 8.90 7.03 -18.37
C LEU A 77 10.14 6.19 -18.65
N ARG A 78 9.97 5.12 -19.43
CA ARG A 78 11.07 4.33 -19.97
C ARG A 78 11.70 5.02 -21.19
N LYS A 79 12.87 4.55 -21.62
CA LYS A 79 13.54 5.09 -22.81
C LYS A 79 12.63 4.97 -24.04
N GLY A 80 12.24 6.11 -24.61
CA GLY A 80 11.36 6.20 -25.78
C GLY A 80 9.87 6.41 -25.47
N GLU A 81 9.48 6.35 -24.19
CA GLU A 81 8.13 6.72 -23.77
C GLU A 81 8.01 8.25 -23.58
N THR A 82 6.81 8.77 -23.87
CA THR A 82 6.46 10.18 -23.70
C THR A 82 5.14 10.28 -22.92
N ALA A 83 4.80 11.48 -22.46
CA ALA A 83 3.52 11.70 -21.79
C ALA A 83 2.33 11.39 -22.72
N GLU A 84 2.46 11.60 -24.02
CA GLU A 84 1.42 11.36 -25.03
C GLU A 84 1.18 9.88 -25.29
N ASN A 85 2.25 9.09 -25.48
CA ASN A 85 2.11 7.67 -25.82
C ASN A 85 1.80 6.76 -24.63
N THR A 86 1.89 7.29 -23.40
CA THR A 86 1.51 6.61 -22.16
C THR A 86 0.16 7.08 -21.59
N GLN A 87 -0.57 7.93 -22.33
CA GLN A 87 -1.89 8.41 -21.91
C GLN A 87 -2.85 7.24 -21.63
N GLY A 88 -3.58 7.33 -20.51
CA GLY A 88 -4.57 6.33 -20.14
C GLY A 88 -4.04 5.13 -19.35
N ILE A 89 -2.71 4.99 -19.18
CA ILE A 89 -2.12 3.93 -18.34
C ILE A 89 -2.44 4.19 -16.86
N ARG A 90 -2.19 5.42 -16.42
CA ARG A 90 -2.56 5.96 -15.11
C ARG A 90 -3.40 7.20 -15.32
N THR A 91 -4.60 7.21 -14.75
CA THR A 91 -5.55 8.30 -14.97
C THR A 91 -5.96 8.99 -13.69
N SER A 92 -5.23 8.77 -12.59
CA SER A 92 -5.45 9.45 -11.30
C SER A 92 -4.98 10.89 -11.33
N SER A 93 -5.41 11.65 -10.32
CA SER A 93 -4.68 12.84 -9.86
C SER A 93 -3.85 12.49 -8.63
N GLY A 94 -2.70 13.13 -8.44
CA GLY A 94 -1.84 12.88 -7.30
C GLY A 94 -0.97 14.06 -6.89
N MET A 95 -0.32 13.92 -5.74
CA MET A 95 0.69 14.86 -5.23
C MET A 95 1.60 14.15 -4.21
N PHE A 96 2.80 14.70 -4.00
CA PHE A 96 3.77 14.19 -3.02
C PHE A 96 3.83 15.08 -1.78
N ILE A 97 3.62 14.51 -0.60
CA ILE A 97 3.72 15.21 0.69
C ILE A 97 4.65 14.44 1.61
N SER A 98 5.65 15.13 2.13
CA SER A 98 6.57 14.60 3.14
C SER A 98 6.03 14.82 4.56
N ALA A 99 6.49 14.01 5.51
CA ALA A 99 6.11 14.18 6.91
C ALA A 99 6.57 15.54 7.49
N THR A 100 7.65 16.11 6.97
CA THR A 100 8.16 17.43 7.40
C THR A 100 7.27 18.59 6.94
N GLU A 101 6.49 18.42 5.88
CA GLU A 101 5.50 19.40 5.42
C GLU A 101 4.19 19.35 6.22
N ASP A 102 3.90 18.23 6.89
CA ASP A 102 2.70 18.04 7.72
C ASP A 102 2.88 18.58 9.14
N LYS A 103 2.39 19.80 9.37
CA LYS A 103 2.41 20.46 10.68
C LYS A 103 1.58 19.75 11.76
N THR A 104 0.70 18.81 11.39
CA THR A 104 -0.12 18.07 12.35
C THR A 104 0.61 16.85 12.94
N GLY A 105 1.71 16.41 12.30
CA GLY A 105 2.47 15.22 12.70
C GLY A 105 1.77 13.89 12.40
N ILE A 106 0.66 13.90 11.65
CA ILE A 106 -0.09 12.69 11.29
C ILE A 106 0.74 11.78 10.38
N LEU A 107 1.41 12.36 9.37
CA LEU A 107 2.25 11.60 8.46
C LEU A 107 3.43 10.95 9.17
N ASP A 108 4.08 11.65 10.11
CA ASP A 108 5.19 11.08 10.89
C ASP A 108 4.75 9.90 11.78
N GLN A 109 3.56 9.99 12.37
CA GLN A 109 2.98 8.88 13.14
C GLN A 109 2.72 7.65 12.25
N ILE A 110 2.16 7.87 11.06
CA ILE A 110 1.90 6.80 10.09
C ILE A 110 3.21 6.18 9.59
N GLU A 111 4.22 7.00 9.27
CA GLU A 111 5.55 6.51 8.88
C GLU A 111 6.20 5.69 9.98
N SER A 112 6.04 6.08 11.24
CA SER A 112 6.57 5.34 12.39
C SER A 112 5.92 3.95 12.50
N LYS A 113 4.61 3.85 12.24
CA LYS A 113 3.94 2.54 12.17
C LYS A 113 4.38 1.73 10.94
N ILE A 114 4.53 2.36 9.77
CA ILE A 114 5.00 1.70 8.55
C ILE A 114 6.40 1.12 8.78
N ALA A 115 7.29 1.87 9.43
CA ALA A 115 8.63 1.42 9.77
C ALA A 115 8.61 0.15 10.64
N LYS A 116 7.72 0.08 11.64
CA LYS A 116 7.56 -1.09 12.51
C LYS A 116 7.04 -2.32 11.78
N VAL A 117 6.03 -2.16 10.92
CA VAL A 117 5.46 -3.32 10.19
C VAL A 117 6.33 -3.81 9.03
N THR A 118 7.17 -2.93 8.47
CA THR A 118 8.14 -3.30 7.43
C THR A 118 9.48 -3.76 7.99
N MET A 119 9.76 -3.42 9.26
CA MET A 119 11.07 -3.53 9.91
C MET A 119 12.18 -2.76 9.16
N LEU A 120 11.82 -1.66 8.52
CA LEU A 120 12.74 -0.76 7.81
C LEU A 120 12.65 0.65 8.40
N PRO A 121 13.78 1.35 8.64
CA PRO A 121 13.75 2.70 9.18
C PRO A 121 12.94 3.69 8.33
N LYS A 122 12.37 4.72 8.95
CA LYS A 122 11.60 5.78 8.25
C LYS A 122 12.41 6.45 7.13
N THR A 123 13.73 6.57 7.29
CA THR A 123 14.69 7.16 6.34
C THR A 123 14.75 6.43 4.99
N HIS A 124 14.24 5.20 4.91
CA HIS A 124 14.12 4.46 3.66
C HIS A 124 12.86 4.83 2.85
N GLY A 125 11.93 5.56 3.45
CA GLY A 125 10.63 5.84 2.86
C GLY A 125 10.60 7.13 2.04
N GLU A 126 10.23 7.05 0.77
CA GLU A 126 9.95 8.22 -0.08
C GLU A 126 8.78 9.06 0.46
N ALA A 127 8.63 10.33 0.06
CA ALA A 127 7.44 11.13 0.38
C ALA A 127 6.13 10.40 -0.01
N PHE A 128 5.04 10.61 0.74
CA PHE A 128 3.77 9.98 0.42
C PHE A 128 3.24 10.47 -0.92
N ASN A 129 2.95 9.56 -1.82
CA ASN A 129 2.18 9.84 -3.03
C ASN A 129 0.70 9.67 -2.74
N VAL A 130 -0.02 10.77 -2.53
CA VAL A 130 -1.47 10.77 -2.28
C VAL A 130 -2.20 10.86 -3.61
N LEU A 131 -3.09 9.90 -3.86
CA LEU A 131 -3.77 9.70 -5.13
C LEU A 131 -5.28 9.72 -4.98
N ARG A 132 -5.95 10.30 -5.98
CA ARG A 132 -7.40 10.33 -6.14
C ARG A 132 -7.79 9.68 -7.47
N TYR A 133 -8.73 8.74 -7.40
CA TYR A 133 -9.36 8.12 -8.57
C TYR A 133 -10.87 8.40 -8.56
N GLU A 134 -11.34 9.06 -9.60
CA GLU A 134 -12.75 9.26 -9.90
C GLU A 134 -13.33 8.06 -10.65
N ILE A 135 -14.66 8.06 -10.87
CA ILE A 135 -15.35 6.99 -11.60
C ILE A 135 -14.67 6.74 -12.95
N GLY A 136 -14.38 5.46 -13.24
CA GLY A 136 -13.70 4.99 -14.44
C GLY A 136 -12.17 5.10 -14.41
N GLN A 137 -11.60 5.93 -13.52
CA GLN A 137 -10.16 6.08 -13.40
C GLN A 137 -9.52 4.83 -12.79
N ARG A 138 -8.29 4.55 -13.23
CA ARG A 138 -7.56 3.32 -12.93
C ARG A 138 -6.05 3.53 -13.01
N TYR A 139 -5.32 2.47 -12.67
CA TYR A 139 -3.91 2.31 -13.02
C TYR A 139 -3.71 0.87 -13.50
N HIS A 140 -3.27 0.70 -14.75
CA HIS A 140 -2.92 -0.62 -15.29
C HIS A 140 -1.85 -1.32 -14.45
N SER A 141 -1.76 -2.64 -14.62
CA SER A 141 -0.77 -3.47 -13.95
C SER A 141 0.67 -2.95 -14.20
N HIS A 142 1.45 -2.79 -13.14
CA HIS A 142 2.83 -2.32 -13.17
C HIS A 142 3.63 -2.90 -11.99
N TYR A 143 4.94 -2.69 -12.03
CA TYR A 143 5.83 -2.96 -10.92
C TYR A 143 6.24 -1.65 -10.27
N ASP A 144 6.38 -1.66 -8.94
CA ASP A 144 6.98 -0.54 -8.22
C ASP A 144 8.51 -0.58 -8.24
N ALA A 145 9.11 -1.77 -8.39
CA ALA A 145 10.53 -1.91 -8.59
C ALA A 145 10.96 -1.42 -9.99
N PHE A 146 12.11 -0.77 -10.06
CA PHE A 146 12.70 -0.30 -11.30
C PHE A 146 13.57 -1.38 -11.92
N ASN A 147 13.08 -2.05 -12.97
CA ASN A 147 13.87 -3.02 -13.73
C ASN A 147 15.09 -2.33 -14.39
N PRO A 148 16.35 -2.73 -14.08
CA PRO A 148 17.53 -2.10 -14.65
C PRO A 148 17.60 -2.13 -16.17
N ALA A 149 16.98 -3.14 -16.81
CA ALA A 149 16.91 -3.23 -18.27
C ALA A 149 16.03 -2.13 -18.90
N GLU A 150 15.06 -1.61 -18.17
CA GLU A 150 14.10 -0.61 -18.65
C GLU A 150 14.44 0.81 -18.18
N TYR A 151 14.91 0.93 -16.94
CA TYR A 151 15.13 2.21 -16.24
C TYR A 151 16.62 2.53 -16.03
N GLY A 152 17.52 1.63 -16.41
CA GLY A 152 18.95 1.74 -16.08
C GLY A 152 19.27 1.38 -14.62
N PRO A 153 20.56 1.33 -14.26
CA PRO A 153 20.98 0.98 -12.90
C PRO A 153 20.44 2.00 -11.89
N GLN A 154 19.94 1.50 -10.76
CA GLN A 154 19.47 2.33 -9.65
C GLN A 154 20.46 2.27 -8.50
N LYS A 155 20.66 3.39 -7.78
CA LYS A 155 21.45 3.42 -6.54
C LYS A 155 20.77 2.65 -5.40
N SER A 156 19.45 2.60 -5.42
CA SER A 156 18.59 2.05 -4.38
C SER A 156 17.28 1.58 -5.02
N GLN A 157 16.71 0.47 -4.56
CA GLN A 157 15.53 -0.17 -5.14
C GLN A 157 14.33 -0.09 -4.19
N ARG A 158 13.12 0.05 -4.74
CA ARG A 158 11.87 -0.04 -3.95
C ARG A 158 11.65 -1.49 -3.54
N VAL A 159 11.89 -1.80 -2.27
CA VAL A 159 11.76 -3.15 -1.71
C VAL A 159 10.31 -3.48 -1.34
N ALA A 160 9.55 -2.49 -0.89
CA ALA A 160 8.17 -2.65 -0.46
C ALA A 160 7.34 -1.40 -0.74
N SER A 161 6.03 -1.60 -0.77
CA SER A 161 5.04 -0.55 -0.96
C SER A 161 3.96 -0.69 0.10
N PHE A 162 3.67 0.40 0.79
CA PHE A 162 2.56 0.49 1.73
C PHE A 162 1.48 1.42 1.19
N LEU A 163 0.29 0.89 0.98
CA LEU A 163 -0.89 1.62 0.53
C LEU A 163 -1.83 1.81 1.71
N LEU A 164 -2.01 3.06 2.13
CA LEU A 164 -3.01 3.44 3.12
C LEU A 164 -4.27 3.92 2.38
N TYR A 165 -5.37 3.17 2.51
CA TYR A 165 -6.65 3.55 1.93
C TYR A 165 -7.29 4.68 2.76
N LEU A 166 -7.55 5.81 2.13
CA LEU A 166 -8.04 7.02 2.81
C LEU A 166 -9.57 7.19 2.66
N SER A 167 -10.20 6.43 1.78
CA SER A 167 -11.65 6.42 1.58
C SER A 167 -12.19 5.00 1.43
N ASP A 168 -13.45 4.82 1.81
CA ASP A 168 -14.24 3.66 1.43
C ASP A 168 -14.66 3.81 -0.03
N VAL A 169 -14.54 2.74 -0.82
CA VAL A 169 -15.05 2.71 -2.21
C VAL A 169 -16.28 1.80 -2.27
N GLU A 170 -17.36 2.33 -2.84
CA GLU A 170 -18.64 1.63 -2.92
C GLU A 170 -18.57 0.43 -3.87
N GLU A 171 -17.93 0.59 -5.03
CA GLU A 171 -17.76 -0.47 -6.03
C GLU A 171 -16.51 -0.22 -6.89
N GLY A 172 -15.72 -1.28 -7.13
CA GLY A 172 -14.46 -1.21 -7.87
C GLY A 172 -13.31 -0.62 -7.04
N GLY A 173 -12.28 -0.13 -7.73
CA GLY A 173 -11.13 0.53 -7.09
C GLY A 173 -10.19 -0.41 -6.32
N GLU A 174 -10.33 -1.73 -6.45
CA GLU A 174 -9.48 -2.70 -5.76
C GLU A 174 -8.02 -2.55 -6.17
N THR A 175 -7.10 -2.77 -5.22
CA THR A 175 -5.71 -3.07 -5.58
C THR A 175 -5.66 -4.56 -5.95
N MET A 176 -5.22 -4.86 -7.16
CA MET A 176 -5.17 -6.24 -7.66
C MET A 176 -3.74 -6.76 -7.82
N PHE A 177 -3.55 -8.06 -7.63
CA PHE A 177 -2.33 -8.81 -7.93
C PHE A 177 -2.70 -9.92 -8.93
N PRO A 178 -2.64 -9.65 -10.25
CA PRO A 178 -2.99 -10.63 -11.27
C PRO A 178 -2.11 -11.88 -11.22
N PHE A 179 -0.86 -11.74 -10.76
CA PHE A 179 0.13 -12.82 -10.75
C PHE A 179 0.25 -13.55 -9.42
N GLU A 180 -0.74 -13.36 -8.53
CA GLU A 180 -0.80 -14.06 -7.26
C GLU A 180 -0.68 -15.57 -7.47
N ASN A 181 0.25 -16.17 -6.73
CA ASN A 181 0.66 -17.55 -6.78
C ASN A 181 0.95 -18.07 -8.21
N GLY A 182 1.54 -17.22 -9.06
CA GLY A 182 1.89 -17.55 -10.43
C GLY A 182 0.72 -17.59 -11.41
N GLN A 183 -0.47 -17.16 -11.01
CA GLN A 183 -1.64 -17.12 -11.88
C GLN A 183 -1.44 -16.12 -13.03
N ASN A 184 -2.09 -16.34 -14.18
CA ASN A 184 -2.09 -15.39 -15.29
C ASN A 184 -0.70 -14.96 -15.83
N MET A 185 0.40 -15.61 -15.44
CA MET A 185 1.77 -15.29 -15.89
C MET A 185 2.08 -15.79 -17.31
N ASP A 186 1.05 -16.03 -18.13
CA ASP A 186 1.24 -16.40 -19.52
C ASP A 186 1.65 -15.18 -20.37
N ALA A 187 2.27 -15.45 -21.53
CA ALA A 187 2.84 -14.43 -22.39
C ALA A 187 1.80 -13.43 -22.98
N ASN A 188 0.50 -13.70 -22.81
CA ASN A 188 -0.58 -12.92 -23.41
C ASN A 188 -1.42 -12.17 -22.37
N TYR A 189 -0.92 -12.04 -21.13
CA TYR A 189 -1.61 -11.27 -20.10
C TYR A 189 -1.88 -9.82 -20.54
N ASP A 190 -3.14 -9.41 -20.47
CA ASP A 190 -3.55 -8.03 -20.72
C ASP A 190 -3.47 -7.22 -19.42
N PHE A 191 -2.45 -6.35 -19.33
CA PHE A 191 -2.17 -5.46 -18.20
C PHE A 191 -3.32 -4.52 -17.80
N ARG A 192 -4.38 -4.44 -18.60
CA ARG A 192 -5.58 -3.64 -18.31
C ARG A 192 -6.64 -4.41 -17.51
N LYS A 193 -6.55 -5.75 -17.44
CA LYS A 193 -7.55 -6.58 -16.79
C LYS A 193 -7.50 -6.45 -15.28
N CYS A 194 -8.66 -6.34 -14.65
CA CYS A 194 -8.83 -6.39 -13.20
C CYS A 194 -9.07 -7.84 -12.73
N VAL A 195 -8.01 -8.61 -12.46
CA VAL A 195 -8.06 -10.07 -12.13
C VAL A 195 -7.06 -10.46 -11.04
N GLY A 196 -7.09 -11.72 -10.60
CA GLY A 196 -6.23 -12.26 -9.53
C GLY A 196 -6.75 -11.92 -8.13
N LEU A 197 -5.84 -11.86 -7.16
CA LEU A 197 -6.15 -11.41 -5.80
C LEU A 197 -6.55 -9.94 -5.83
N LYS A 198 -7.66 -9.58 -5.17
CA LYS A 198 -8.17 -8.22 -5.10
C LYS A 198 -8.35 -7.78 -3.66
N VAL A 199 -7.76 -6.64 -3.32
CA VAL A 199 -7.87 -6.00 -2.01
C VAL A 199 -8.79 -4.80 -2.14
N ARG A 200 -9.94 -4.87 -1.46
CA ARG A 200 -10.94 -3.81 -1.47
C ARG A 200 -10.48 -2.65 -0.58
N PRO A 201 -10.55 -1.39 -1.07
CA PRO A 201 -10.20 -0.22 -0.28
C PRO A 201 -11.29 0.07 0.77
N HIS A 202 -10.87 0.03 2.03
CA HIS A 202 -11.65 0.42 3.20
C HIS A 202 -10.88 1.49 3.95
N ARG A 203 -11.56 2.58 4.33
CA ARG A 203 -10.88 3.73 4.92
C ARG A 203 -10.16 3.34 6.21
N GLY A 204 -8.90 3.74 6.31
CA GLY A 204 -8.04 3.47 7.46
C GLY A 204 -7.23 2.20 7.31
N ASP A 205 -7.59 1.30 6.39
CA ASP A 205 -6.87 0.05 6.20
C ASP A 205 -5.56 0.24 5.43
N GLY A 206 -4.57 -0.56 5.78
CA GLY A 206 -3.27 -0.64 5.12
C GLY A 206 -3.10 -1.92 4.31
N LEU A 207 -2.41 -1.81 3.17
CA LEU A 207 -1.90 -2.93 2.39
C LEU A 207 -0.39 -2.78 2.23
N LEU A 208 0.37 -3.73 2.76
CA LEU A 208 1.80 -3.86 2.51
C LEU A 208 2.03 -4.96 1.49
N PHE A 209 2.83 -4.70 0.47
CA PHE A 209 3.37 -5.77 -0.38
C PHE A 209 4.85 -5.52 -0.70
N TYR A 210 5.57 -6.60 -1.00
CA TYR A 210 6.99 -6.54 -1.33
C TYR A 210 7.20 -6.68 -2.83
N SER A 211 7.97 -5.76 -3.40
CA SER A 211 8.37 -5.79 -4.82
C SER A 211 9.57 -6.71 -5.06
N LEU A 212 10.32 -7.03 -4.00
CA LEU A 212 11.50 -7.87 -4.05
C LEU A 212 11.35 -9.12 -3.17
N PHE A 213 11.97 -10.19 -3.63
CA PHE A 213 12.25 -11.36 -2.80
C PHE A 213 13.26 -11.01 -1.70
N PRO A 214 13.35 -11.81 -0.61
CA PRO A 214 14.34 -11.61 0.45
C PRO A 214 15.80 -11.59 -0.03
N ASN A 215 16.09 -12.17 -1.20
CA ASN A 215 17.42 -12.13 -1.81
C ASN A 215 17.69 -10.84 -2.63
N GLY A 216 16.77 -9.87 -2.62
CA GLY A 216 16.88 -8.59 -3.32
C GLY A 216 16.52 -8.61 -4.81
N THR A 217 16.17 -9.77 -5.38
CA THR A 217 15.72 -9.86 -6.78
C THR A 217 14.25 -9.46 -6.92
N ILE A 218 13.87 -8.91 -8.07
CA ILE A 218 12.49 -8.48 -8.35
C ILE A 218 11.56 -9.69 -8.30
N ASP A 219 10.49 -9.59 -7.53
CA ASP A 219 9.42 -10.58 -7.48
C ASP A 219 8.46 -10.35 -8.66
N PRO A 220 8.43 -11.22 -9.69
CA PRO A 220 7.53 -11.04 -10.82
C PRO A 220 6.05 -11.15 -10.42
N THR A 221 5.73 -11.79 -9.30
CA THR A 221 4.34 -11.88 -8.83
C THR A 221 3.84 -10.61 -8.16
N SER A 222 4.74 -9.66 -7.87
CA SER A 222 4.41 -8.34 -7.32
C SER A 222 3.76 -7.37 -8.32
N LEU A 223 3.54 -7.83 -9.56
CA LEU A 223 2.77 -7.09 -10.55
C LEU A 223 1.40 -6.76 -9.95
N HIS A 224 1.06 -5.48 -9.91
CA HIS A 224 -0.16 -5.02 -9.28
C HIS A 224 -0.76 -3.82 -10.02
N GLY A 225 -2.03 -3.53 -9.79
CA GLY A 225 -2.71 -2.37 -10.39
C GLY A 225 -3.89 -1.89 -9.56
N SER A 226 -4.47 -0.76 -9.97
CA SER A 226 -5.72 -0.25 -9.40
C SER A 226 -6.85 -0.49 -10.40
N CYS A 227 -7.79 -1.35 -10.04
CA CYS A 227 -9.00 -1.57 -10.80
C CYS A 227 -9.79 -0.26 -10.98
N PRO A 228 -10.60 -0.15 -12.05
CA PRO A 228 -11.45 1.02 -12.26
C PRO A 228 -12.38 1.24 -11.07
N VAL A 229 -12.54 2.49 -10.64
CA VAL A 229 -13.62 2.86 -9.71
C VAL A 229 -14.94 2.77 -10.47
N ILE A 230 -15.91 2.03 -9.94
CA ILE A 230 -17.24 1.88 -10.57
C ILE A 230 -18.24 2.79 -9.87
N LYS A 231 -18.19 2.90 -8.53
CA LYS A 231 -19.00 3.81 -7.71
C LYS A 231 -18.20 4.39 -6.55
N GLY A 232 -18.50 5.64 -6.21
CA GLY A 232 -17.78 6.40 -5.20
C GLY A 232 -16.49 7.02 -5.73
N GLU A 233 -15.51 7.15 -4.84
CA GLU A 233 -14.22 7.77 -5.12
C GLU A 233 -13.13 7.11 -4.27
N LYS A 234 -11.98 6.82 -4.88
CA LYS A 234 -10.85 6.20 -4.17
C LYS A 234 -9.80 7.26 -3.85
N TRP A 235 -9.44 7.34 -2.57
CA TRP A 235 -8.24 8.01 -2.09
C TRP A 235 -7.28 7.00 -1.48
N VAL A 236 -6.00 7.11 -1.82
CA VAL A 236 -4.95 6.24 -1.29
C VAL A 236 -3.66 7.03 -1.13
N ALA A 237 -2.97 6.86 -0.01
CA ALA A 237 -1.61 7.35 0.18
C ALA A 237 -0.63 6.18 0.01
N THR A 238 0.28 6.30 -0.95
CA THR A 238 1.31 5.29 -1.19
C THR A 238 2.63 5.74 -0.59
N LYS A 239 3.24 4.89 0.24
CA LYS A 239 4.60 5.04 0.74
C LYS A 239 5.46 3.97 0.07
N TRP A 240 6.42 4.39 -0.74
CA TRP A 240 7.42 3.48 -1.29
C TRP A 240 8.61 3.41 -0.33
N ILE A 241 9.05 2.19 -0.01
CA ILE A 241 10.15 1.93 0.90
C ILE A 241 11.32 1.35 0.11
N ARG A 242 12.50 1.92 0.31
CA ARG A 242 13.73 1.57 -0.39
C ARG A 242 14.61 0.63 0.43
N ASP A 243 15.52 -0.08 -0.22
CA ASP A 243 16.49 -0.96 0.44
C ASP A 243 17.70 -0.20 1.04
N GLN A 244 17.92 1.05 0.61
CA GLN A 244 18.88 1.99 1.19
C GLN A 244 18.18 3.26 1.67
N GLU A 245 18.80 3.96 2.61
CA GLU A 245 18.36 5.30 3.02
C GLU A 245 18.33 6.26 1.82
N GLN A 246 17.38 7.19 1.85
CA GLN A 246 17.34 8.29 0.89
C GLN A 246 18.38 9.32 1.32
N ASP A 247 19.38 9.57 0.47
CA ASP A 247 20.17 10.79 0.60
C ASP A 247 19.23 11.96 0.25
N ASP A 248 18.89 12.81 1.21
CA ASP A 248 18.06 14.01 1.03
C ASP A 248 18.70 15.07 0.09
N GLU A 249 19.84 14.76 -0.53
CA GLU A 249 20.55 15.64 -1.45
C GLU A 249 20.14 15.39 -2.91
N TYR A 250 18.96 15.87 -3.33
CA TYR A 250 18.70 16.32 -4.72
C TYR A 250 17.61 17.39 -4.80
#